data_AF-A0A8B6Y874-F1
#
_entry.id   AF-A0A8B6Y874-F1
#
_cell.length_a   1.000
_cell.length_b   1.000
_cell.length_c   1.000
_cell.angle_alpha   90.00
_cell.angle_beta   90.00
_cell.angle_gamma   90.00
#
_symmetry.space_group_name_H-M   'P 1'
#
loop_
_entity.id
_entity.type
_entity.pdbx_description
1 polymer ?
#
loop_
_entity_poly.entity_id
_entity_poly.type
_entity_poly.pdbx_seq_one_letter_code
_entity_poly.pdbx_strand_id
1 'polypeptide(L)'
;MRRYLLLGQGDFIRHLMDLLEPDLMRPANSLYMHNLTGLLETAIRATNAQFDDQDILKRLDCRLLEISPGDCGWDVYSLDYNVDGPISTVFTPDVILQYLRIFNFLWRAKRMEYCLTGIWKNQMSNSRILYKLP
;
A
#
# COMPACT_ATOMS: atom_id res chain seq x y z
N MET A 1 -9.22 -11.09 2.29
CA MET A 1 -7.84 -11.14 2.82
C MET A 1 -6.77 -11.41 1.76
N ARG A 2 -6.64 -12.62 1.19
CA ARG A 2 -5.51 -12.96 0.28
C ARG A 2 -5.31 -11.97 -0.89
N ARG A 3 -6.40 -11.48 -1.51
CA ARG A 3 -6.31 -10.49 -2.60
C ARG A 3 -5.66 -9.17 -2.19
N TYR A 4 -5.82 -8.75 -0.93
CA TYR A 4 -5.38 -7.44 -0.45
C TYR A 4 -4.13 -7.53 0.44
N LEU A 5 -4.20 -8.30 1.53
CA LEU A 5 -3.08 -8.46 2.48
C LEU A 5 -1.88 -9.25 1.91
N LEU A 6 -2.11 -10.10 0.90
CA LEU A 6 -1.03 -10.82 0.21
C LEU A 6 -0.77 -10.25 -1.20
N LEU A 7 -1.27 -9.03 -1.47
CA LEU A 7 -1.06 -8.28 -2.72
C LEU A 7 -1.47 -9.06 -3.98
N GLY A 8 -2.49 -9.92 -3.88
CA GLY A 8 -3.00 -10.68 -5.02
C GLY A 8 -3.73 -9.83 -6.07
N GLN A 9 -4.25 -8.67 -5.68
CA GLN A 9 -4.93 -7.71 -6.55
C GLN A 9 -3.95 -6.65 -7.05
N GLY A 10 -3.19 -6.99 -8.09
CA GLY A 10 -2.05 -6.19 -8.54
C GLY A 10 -2.41 -4.81 -9.08
N ASP A 11 -3.55 -4.65 -9.76
CA ASP A 11 -4.03 -3.36 -10.28
C ASP A 11 -4.35 -2.39 -9.15
N PHE A 12 -5.07 -2.88 -8.13
CA PHE A 12 -5.39 -2.12 -6.92
C PHE A 12 -4.11 -1.68 -6.19
N ILE A 13 -3.20 -2.61 -5.89
CA ILE A 13 -1.97 -2.30 -5.16
C ILE A 13 -1.13 -1.28 -5.91
N ARG A 14 -0.99 -1.44 -7.23
CA ARG A 14 -0.19 -0.51 -8.02
C ARG A 14 -0.79 0.89 -7.99
N HIS A 15 -2.10 1.01 -8.19
CA HIS A 15 -2.76 2.30 -8.18
C HIS A 15 -2.76 2.95 -6.79
N LEU A 16 -2.94 2.14 -5.73
CA LEU A 16 -2.81 2.61 -4.35
C LEU A 16 -1.42 3.16 -4.08
N MET A 17 -0.35 2.49 -4.54
CA MET A 17 1.02 2.99 -4.40
C MET A 17 1.22 4.34 -5.12
N ASP A 18 0.68 4.49 -6.33
CA ASP A 18 0.76 5.75 -7.08
C ASP A 18 0.07 6.91 -6.33
N LEU A 19 -1.07 6.64 -5.69
CA LEU A 19 -1.81 7.64 -4.91
C LEU A 19 -1.12 7.99 -3.58
N LEU A 20 -0.53 7.00 -2.93
CA LEU A 20 0.10 7.16 -1.62
C LEU A 20 1.52 7.73 -1.68
N GLU A 21 2.24 7.53 -2.78
CA GLU A 21 3.62 7.97 -2.97
C GLU A 21 3.92 9.40 -2.45
N PRO A 22 3.18 10.46 -2.84
CA PRO A 22 3.49 11.84 -2.43
C PRO A 22 3.32 12.09 -0.91
N ASP A 23 2.49 11.31 -0.23
CA ASP A 23 2.33 11.38 1.22
C ASP A 23 3.40 10.51 1.90
N LEU A 24 3.63 9.30 1.41
CA LEU A 24 4.58 8.36 2.03
C LEU A 24 6.05 8.77 1.90
N MET A 25 6.41 9.64 0.95
CA MET A 25 7.74 10.25 0.90
C MET A 25 8.01 11.23 2.04
N ARG A 26 6.96 11.73 2.72
CA ARG A 26 7.09 12.70 3.82
C ARG A 26 7.49 11.98 5.12
N PRO A 27 8.04 12.72 6.11
CA PRO A 27 8.32 12.15 7.43
C PRO A 27 7.05 11.57 8.06
N ALA A 28 7.17 10.44 8.75
CA ALA A 28 6.05 9.70 9.33
C ALA A 28 5.14 10.57 10.23
N ASN A 29 5.72 11.53 10.96
CA ASN A 29 4.99 12.46 11.83
C ASN A 29 4.02 13.41 11.11
N SER A 30 4.15 13.58 9.79
CA SER A 30 3.30 14.48 8.99
C SER A 30 2.11 13.78 8.33
N LEU A 31 1.97 12.47 8.55
CA LEU A 31 0.92 11.67 7.92
C LEU A 31 -0.36 11.75 8.73
N TYR A 32 -1.48 11.94 8.02
CA TYR A 32 -2.79 11.96 8.62
C TYR A 32 -3.61 10.75 8.16
N MET A 33 -4.13 9.99 9.11
CA MET A 33 -4.88 8.76 8.81
C MET A 33 -6.06 9.00 7.86
N HIS A 34 -6.85 10.06 8.10
CA HIS A 34 -8.01 10.38 7.26
C HIS A 34 -7.65 10.58 5.78
N ASN A 35 -6.45 11.14 5.49
CA ASN A 35 -6.00 11.31 4.11
C ASN A 35 -5.70 9.95 3.48
N LEU A 36 -5.00 9.07 4.21
CA LEU A 36 -4.67 7.72 3.76
C LEU A 36 -5.93 6.89 3.49
N THR A 37 -6.93 6.96 4.39
CA THR A 37 -8.23 6.30 4.19
C THR A 37 -8.96 6.85 2.96
N GLY A 38 -8.94 8.17 2.73
CA GLY A 38 -9.52 8.77 1.53
C GLY A 38 -8.81 8.33 0.23
N LEU A 39 -7.48 8.18 0.25
CA LEU A 39 -6.71 7.65 -0.87
C LEU A 39 -7.00 6.17 -1.10
N LEU A 40 -7.17 5.38 -0.03
CA LEU A 40 -7.59 3.97 -0.12
C LEU A 40 -8.96 3.84 -0.80
N GLU A 41 -9.95 4.61 -0.38
CA GLU A 41 -11.28 4.61 -1.01
C GLU A 41 -11.20 5.01 -2.50
N THR A 42 -10.37 6.01 -2.82
CA THR A 42 -10.14 6.44 -4.19
C THR A 42 -9.53 5.32 -5.03
N ALA A 43 -8.53 4.60 -4.48
CA ALA A 43 -7.91 3.46 -5.15
C ALA A 43 -8.91 2.32 -5.40
N ILE A 44 -9.79 2.03 -4.44
CA ILE A 44 -10.84 1.01 -4.58
C ILE A 44 -11.77 1.37 -5.75
N ARG A 45 -12.26 2.62 -5.80
CA ARG A 45 -13.18 3.09 -6.85
C ARG A 45 -12.56 3.11 -8.24
N ALA A 46 -11.25 3.37 -8.34
CA ALA A 46 -10.55 3.50 -9.61
C ALA A 46 -10.05 2.16 -10.19
N THR A 47 -10.19 1.05 -9.46
CA THR A 47 -9.63 -0.27 -9.85
C THR A 47 -10.73 -1.33 -9.93
N ASN A 48 -10.38 -2.55 -10.32
CA ASN A 48 -11.35 -3.66 -10.35
C ASN A 48 -11.81 -4.07 -8.94
N ALA A 49 -11.16 -3.58 -7.88
CA ALA A 49 -11.58 -3.78 -6.50
C ALA A 49 -13.01 -3.27 -6.24
N GLN A 50 -13.50 -2.30 -7.01
CA GLN A 50 -14.88 -1.79 -6.88
C GLN A 50 -15.97 -2.86 -7.09
N PHE A 51 -15.65 -3.96 -7.78
CA PHE A 51 -16.58 -5.05 -8.06
C PHE A 51 -16.55 -6.15 -6.99
N ASP A 52 -15.66 -6.05 -5.99
CA ASP A 52 -15.64 -6.98 -4.87
C ASP A 52 -16.80 -6.72 -3.90
N ASP A 53 -17.09 -7.71 -3.06
CA ASP A 53 -18.14 -7.64 -2.05
C ASP A 53 -17.92 -6.44 -1.11
N GLN A 54 -18.98 -5.66 -0.87
CA GLN A 54 -18.93 -4.49 0.00
C GLN A 54 -18.49 -4.84 1.42
N ASP A 55 -18.83 -6.02 1.92
CA ASP A 55 -18.40 -6.46 3.26
C ASP A 55 -16.89 -6.74 3.31
N ILE A 56 -16.27 -7.09 2.18
CA ILE A 56 -14.81 -7.22 2.09
C ILE A 56 -14.16 -5.83 2.06
N LEU A 57 -14.74 -4.90 1.29
CA LEU A 57 -14.21 -3.54 1.14
C LEU A 57 -14.32 -2.73 2.43
N LYS A 58 -15.43 -2.84 3.17
CA LYS A 58 -15.62 -2.19 4.48
C LYS A 58 -14.65 -2.68 5.56
N ARG A 59 -14.04 -3.84 5.35
CA ARG A 59 -13.03 -4.40 6.27
C ARG A 59 -11.63 -3.93 5.94
N LEU A 60 -11.39 -3.31 4.80
CA LEU A 60 -10.08 -2.75 4.46
C LEU A 60 -9.93 -1.37 5.10
N ASP A 61 -8.87 -1.19 5.86
CA ASP A 61 -8.52 0.10 6.44
C ASP A 61 -7.01 0.34 6.37
N CYS A 62 -6.60 1.58 6.58
CA CYS A 62 -5.20 1.96 6.72
C CYS A 62 -4.80 1.90 8.19
N ARG A 63 -3.56 1.48 8.44
CA ARG A 63 -2.94 1.46 9.76
C ARG A 63 -1.55 2.08 9.71
N LEU A 64 -1.22 2.85 10.74
CA LEU A 64 0.11 3.37 10.96
C LEU A 64 0.76 2.55 12.07
N LEU A 65 1.95 2.03 11.79
CA LEU A 65 2.79 1.33 12.75
C LEU A 65 3.49 2.33 13.68
N GLU A 66 4.15 1.80 14.72
CA GLU A 66 4.95 2.61 15.63
C GLU A 66 6.05 3.35 14.88
N ILE A 67 6.15 4.66 15.13
CA ILE A 67 7.06 5.54 14.41
C ILE A 67 8.39 5.60 15.15
N SER A 68 9.48 5.29 14.45
CA SER A 68 10.85 5.53 14.92
C SER A 68 11.40 6.86 14.37
N PRO A 69 12.32 7.51 15.10
CA PRO A 69 12.93 8.75 14.62
C PRO A 69 13.71 8.51 13.32
N GLY A 70 13.33 9.22 12.27
CA GLY A 70 13.90 9.09 10.92
C GLY A 70 13.04 8.31 9.93
N ASP A 71 11.94 7.70 10.38
CA ASP A 71 11.02 6.97 9.51
C ASP A 71 10.28 7.91 8.54
N CYS A 72 10.16 7.45 7.30
CA CYS A 72 9.25 8.05 6.32
C CYS A 72 7.93 7.27 6.29
N GLY A 73 6.92 7.82 5.64
CA GLY A 73 5.61 7.17 5.59
C GLY A 73 5.61 5.75 5.04
N TRP A 74 6.49 5.46 4.10
CA TRP A 74 6.66 4.12 3.56
C TRP A 74 7.00 3.05 4.61
N ASP A 75 7.66 3.44 5.71
CA ASP A 75 8.14 2.53 6.73
C ASP A 75 7.07 2.20 7.78
N VAL A 76 6.11 3.13 7.95
CA VAL A 76 5.05 3.05 8.97
C VAL A 76 3.68 2.72 8.40
N TYR A 77 3.46 2.88 7.09
CA TYR A 77 2.18 2.56 6.46
C TYR A 77 1.94 1.05 6.37
N SER A 78 0.75 0.62 6.77
CA SER A 78 0.27 -0.75 6.58
C SER A 78 -1.20 -0.76 6.16
N LEU A 79 -1.59 -1.75 5.36
CA LEU A 79 -2.99 -2.08 5.13
C LEU A 79 -3.45 -3.02 6.23
N ASP A 80 -4.64 -2.79 6.77
CA ASP A 80 -5.27 -3.61 7.81
C ASP A 80 -6.56 -4.23 7.26
N TYR A 81 -6.92 -5.39 7.83
CA TYR A 81 -8.17 -6.06 7.50
C TYR A 81 -8.94 -6.31 8.79
N ASN A 82 -9.97 -5.51 9.02
CA ASN A 82 -10.76 -5.54 10.23
C ASN A 82 -11.64 -6.81 10.28
N VAL A 83 -11.45 -7.61 11.33
CA VAL A 83 -12.06 -8.94 11.48
C VAL A 83 -13.09 -8.96 12.61
N ASP A 84 -14.09 -8.08 12.54
CA ASP A 84 -15.18 -8.08 13.52
C ASP A 84 -16.16 -9.26 13.36
N GLY A 85 -16.83 -9.59 14.48
CA GLY A 85 -17.97 -10.51 14.53
C GLY A 85 -17.57 -11.99 14.65
N PRO A 86 -18.41 -12.93 14.17
CA PRO A 86 -18.16 -14.37 14.33
C PRO A 86 -16.89 -14.84 13.61
N ILE A 87 -16.39 -14.06 12.65
CA ILE A 87 -15.16 -14.36 11.90
C ILE A 87 -13.92 -14.25 12.82
N SER A 88 -13.96 -13.42 13.86
CA SER A 88 -12.86 -13.31 14.85
C SER A 88 -12.60 -14.62 15.62
N THR A 89 -13.57 -15.54 15.68
CA THR A 89 -13.40 -16.84 16.35
C THR A 89 -12.41 -17.75 15.63
N VAL A 90 -12.30 -17.61 14.30
CA VAL A 90 -11.36 -18.35 13.46
C VAL A 90 -10.07 -17.55 13.24
N PHE A 91 -10.18 -16.22 13.17
CA PHE A 91 -9.05 -15.31 13.04
C PHE A 91 -8.64 -14.76 14.40
N THR A 92 -7.84 -15.55 15.12
CA THR A 92 -7.25 -15.11 16.38
C THR A 92 -6.30 -13.93 16.16
N PRO A 93 -6.10 -13.08 17.19
CA PRO A 93 -5.18 -11.95 17.12
C PRO A 93 -3.76 -12.37 16.70
N ASP A 94 -3.29 -13.55 17.12
CA ASP A 94 -1.99 -14.10 16.71
C ASP A 94 -1.88 -14.30 15.19
N VAL A 95 -2.94 -14.81 14.55
CA VAL A 95 -2.97 -15.05 13.10
C VAL A 95 -2.98 -13.72 12.35
N ILE A 96 -3.73 -12.73 12.83
CA ILE A 96 -3.78 -11.39 12.24
C ILE A 96 -2.40 -10.73 12.30
N LEU A 97 -1.69 -10.85 13.43
CA LEU A 97 -0.32 -10.36 13.56
C LEU A 97 0.64 -11.05 12.58
N GLN A 98 0.48 -12.35 12.32
CA GLN A 98 1.28 -13.03 11.29
C GLN A 98 1.00 -12.48 9.88
N TYR A 99 -0.27 -12.28 9.52
CA TYR A 99 -0.63 -11.65 8.24
C TYR A 99 -0.09 -10.24 8.13
N LEU A 100 -0.12 -9.45 9.20
CA LEU A 100 0.47 -8.11 9.23
C LEU A 100 1.98 -8.15 8.96
N ARG A 101 2.71 -9.09 9.56
CA ARG A 101 4.15 -9.26 9.31
C ARG A 101 4.43 -9.63 7.85
N ILE A 102 3.63 -10.54 7.28
CA ILE A 102 3.74 -10.93 5.87
C ILE A 102 3.45 -9.73 4.97
N PHE A 103 2.37 -8.98 5.22
CA PHE A 103 2.04 -7.78 4.46
C PHE A 103 3.20 -6.79 4.47
N ASN A 104 3.74 -6.45 5.65
CA ASN A 104 4.84 -5.49 5.76
C ASN A 104 6.11 -5.93 5.01
N PHE A 105 6.44 -7.22 5.06
CA PHE A 105 7.54 -7.75 4.26
C PHE A 105 7.28 -7.57 2.76
N LEU A 106 6.10 -7.97 2.30
CA LEU A 106 5.76 -7.88 0.88
C LEU A 106 5.62 -6.43 0.40
N TRP A 107 5.11 -5.53 1.26
CA TRP A 107 4.99 -4.09 0.98
C TRP A 107 6.36 -3.46 0.75
N ARG A 108 7.36 -3.79 1.58
CA ARG A 108 8.75 -3.36 1.38
C ARG A 108 9.32 -3.90 0.07
N ALA A 109 9.09 -5.17 -0.24
CA ALA A 109 9.51 -5.74 -1.52
C ALA A 109 8.85 -5.03 -2.72
N LYS A 110 7.55 -4.73 -2.62
CA LYS A 110 6.82 -3.98 -3.64
C LYS A 110 7.29 -2.54 -3.79
N ARG A 111 7.63 -1.86 -2.71
CA ARG A 111 8.28 -0.54 -2.75
C ARG A 111 9.58 -0.59 -3.56
N MET A 112 10.43 -1.59 -3.33
CA MET A 112 11.68 -1.73 -4.10
C MET A 112 11.41 -1.94 -5.59
N GLU A 113 10.48 -2.84 -5.95
CA GLU A 113 10.05 -3.04 -7.33
C GLU A 113 9.54 -1.73 -7.98
N TYR A 114 8.73 -0.98 -7.23
CA TYR A 114 8.14 0.28 -7.68
C TYR A 114 9.22 1.33 -7.94
N CYS A 115 10.13 1.57 -6.99
CA CYS A 115 11.22 2.52 -7.12
C CYS A 115 12.17 2.15 -8.28
N LEU A 116 12.54 0.86 -8.41
CA LEU A 116 13.40 0.40 -9.51
C LEU A 116 12.73 0.61 -10.87
N THR A 117 11.43 0.36 -10.96
CA THR A 117 10.66 0.64 -12.18
C THR A 117 10.66 2.14 -12.51
N GLY A 118 10.52 3.01 -11.50
CA GLY A 118 10.61 4.47 -11.68
C GLY A 118 11.99 4.91 -12.18
N ILE A 119 13.06 4.43 -11.55
CA ILE A 119 14.45 4.73 -11.94
C ILE A 119 14.72 4.27 -13.38
N TRP A 120 14.32 3.04 -13.73
CA TRP A 120 14.50 2.50 -15.08
C TRP A 120 13.79 3.35 -16.14
N LYS A 121 12.53 3.75 -15.90
CA LYS A 121 11.78 4.64 -16.80
C LYS A 121 12.50 5.97 -17.00
N ASN A 122 13.03 6.56 -15.92
CA ASN A 122 13.77 7.81 -15.97
C ASN A 122 15.08 7.66 -16.75
N GLN A 123 15.84 6.59 -16.52
CA GLN A 123 17.08 6.31 -17.24
C GLN A 123 16.85 6.12 -18.74
N MET A 124 15.83 5.35 -19.13
CA MET A 124 15.49 5.14 -20.53
C MET A 124 14.98 6.41 -21.22
N SER A 125 14.24 7.26 -20.49
CA SER A 125 13.82 8.57 -21.00
C SER A 125 15.02 9.49 -21.21
N ASN A 126 15.90 9.60 -20.20
CA ASN A 126 17.07 10.47 -20.26
C ASN A 126 18.06 10.04 -21.34
N SER A 127 18.32 8.74 -21.49
CA SER A 127 19.19 8.25 -22.56
C SER A 127 18.67 8.62 -23.94
N ARG A 128 17.35 8.51 -24.17
CA ARG A 128 16.73 8.95 -25.44
C ARG A 128 16.88 10.45 -25.70
N ILE A 129 16.89 11.30 -24.66
CA ILE A 129 17.12 12.74 -24.80
C ILE A 129 18.59 13.00 -25.15
N LEU A 130 19.52 12.31 -24.46
CA LEU A 130 20.96 12.41 -24.72
C LEU A 130 21.33 12.01 -26.15
N TYR A 131 20.70 10.98 -26.72
CA TYR A 131 20.89 10.60 -28.13
C TYR A 131 20.30 11.59 -29.15
N LYS A 132 19.45 12.55 -28.71
CA LYS A 132 18.84 13.58 -29.57
C LYS A 132 19.55 14.93 -29.48
N LEU A 133 20.56 15.06 -28.62
CA LEU A 133 21.40 16.26 -28.57
C LEU A 133 22.39 16.21 -29.77
N PRO A 134 22.50 17.30 -30.55
CA PRO A 134 23.34 17.37 -31.75
C PRO A 134 24.84 17.31 -31.43
#